data_AF-A0A7W3JEM9-F1
#
_entry.id   AF-A0A7W3JEM9-F1
#
_cell.length_a   1.000
_cell.length_b   1.000
_cell.length_c   1.000
_cell.angle_alpha   90.00
_cell.angle_beta   90.00
_cell.angle_gamma   90.00
#
_symmetry.space_group_name_H-M   'P 1'
#
loop_
_entity.id
_entity.type
_entity.pdbx_description
1 polymer ?
#
loop_
_entity_poly.entity_id
_entity_poly.type
_entity_poly.pdbx_seq_one_letter_code
_entity_poly.pdbx_strand_id
1 'polypeptide(L)'
;MDLTPEPKKNDEVVGHLSFDPKGALDAEDGAVLTRLARAVGAVDPVPEGLVERSLFAITLAGLEAELMEAVYLDAPFAGVRGAAAAARADDTAPAEAKTITFTHDSLTVMITLSPSSGGRVRIDGWAAPAAGLDVELHRPGVDMLTTASDEDGRFAFDAVERGRASLVVRRTDGGGGAVSTPIIEL
;
A
#
# COMPACT_ATOMS: atom_id res chain seq x y z
N MET A 1 -47.82 46.21 43.21
CA MET A 1 -46.97 45.59 42.17
C MET A 1 -46.27 44.43 42.83
N ASP A 2 -46.88 43.25 42.70
CA ASP A 2 -46.35 42.00 43.20
C ASP A 2 -45.53 41.39 42.06
N LEU A 3 -44.22 41.29 42.26
CA LEU A 3 -43.25 40.81 41.27
C LEU A 3 -42.80 39.41 41.70
N THR A 4 -43.71 38.44 41.63
CA THR A 4 -43.33 37.04 41.60
C THR A 4 -42.71 36.72 40.23
N PRO A 5 -41.44 36.28 40.15
CA PRO A 5 -40.84 35.93 38.88
C PRO A 5 -41.46 34.63 38.35
N GLU A 6 -41.89 34.66 37.09
CA GLU A 6 -42.37 33.46 36.40
C GLU A 6 -41.24 32.42 36.24
N PRO A 7 -41.56 31.11 36.29
CA PRO A 7 -40.57 30.06 36.06
C PRO A 7 -40.09 30.13 34.61
N LYS A 8 -38.76 30.22 34.42
CA LYS A 8 -38.14 30.23 33.10
C LYS A 8 -38.44 28.92 32.38
N LYS A 9 -39.21 29.01 31.30
CA LYS A 9 -39.63 27.93 30.38
C LYS A 9 -38.49 27.42 29.46
N ASN A 10 -37.24 27.48 29.90
CA ASN A 10 -36.09 27.08 29.09
C ASN A 10 -35.12 26.19 29.89
N ASP A 11 -35.64 25.27 30.69
CA ASP A 11 -34.87 24.09 31.08
C ASP A 11 -35.02 23.09 29.92
N GLU A 12 -34.29 23.37 28.85
CA GLU A 12 -34.05 22.42 27.78
C GLU A 12 -33.53 21.15 28.44
N VAL A 13 -34.18 20.02 28.18
CA VAL A 13 -33.90 18.72 28.79
C VAL A 13 -32.45 18.33 28.50
N VAL A 14 -31.53 18.76 29.34
CA VAL A 14 -30.20 18.18 29.42
C VAL A 14 -30.43 16.82 30.05
N GLY A 15 -30.49 15.79 29.22
CA GLY A 15 -30.71 14.40 29.64
C GLY A 15 -29.83 14.10 30.85
N HIS A 16 -30.47 13.66 31.94
CA HIS A 16 -29.79 13.37 33.19
C HIS A 16 -29.02 12.07 32.99
N LEU A 17 -27.77 12.16 32.51
CA LEU A 17 -26.92 11.00 32.27
C LEU A 17 -26.73 10.25 33.59
N SER A 18 -27.43 9.13 33.74
CA SER A 18 -27.32 8.23 34.88
C SER A 18 -26.15 7.28 34.62
N PHE A 19 -24.94 7.69 35.01
CA PHE A 19 -23.75 6.87 34.79
C PHE A 19 -23.60 5.81 35.90
N ASP A 20 -23.82 4.53 35.59
CA ASP A 20 -23.38 3.40 36.40
C ASP A 20 -22.16 2.71 35.73
N PRO A 21 -20.94 2.87 36.26
CA PRO A 21 -19.73 2.30 35.66
C PRO A 21 -19.69 0.76 35.67
N LYS A 22 -20.57 0.10 36.41
CA LYS A 22 -20.66 -1.37 36.49
C LYS A 22 -21.93 -1.92 35.84
N GLY A 23 -22.80 -1.05 35.34
CA GLY A 23 -24.01 -1.40 34.63
C GLY A 23 -23.72 -1.99 33.25
N ALA A 24 -24.70 -2.70 32.69
CA ALA A 24 -24.67 -3.07 31.28
C ALA A 24 -24.92 -1.82 30.42
N LEU A 25 -24.39 -1.81 29.19
CA LEU A 25 -24.65 -0.74 28.22
C LEU A 25 -26.16 -0.60 28.01
N ASP A 26 -26.67 0.61 28.22
CA ASP A 26 -28.06 0.93 28.01
C ASP A 26 -28.30 1.69 26.69
N ALA A 27 -29.53 2.16 26.50
CA ALA A 27 -29.91 2.88 25.30
C ALA A 27 -29.27 4.28 25.21
N GLU A 28 -29.02 4.94 26.34
CA GLU A 28 -28.34 6.24 26.38
C GLU A 28 -26.86 6.09 26.02
N ASP A 29 -26.20 5.06 26.52
CA ASP A 29 -24.82 4.72 26.13
C ASP A 29 -24.74 4.48 24.61
N GLY A 30 -25.68 3.70 24.06
CA GLY A 30 -25.77 3.47 22.61
C GLY A 30 -25.95 4.74 21.81
N ALA A 31 -26.75 5.70 22.31
CA ALA A 31 -26.95 7.00 21.66
C ALA A 31 -25.67 7.85 21.67
N VAL A 32 -24.93 7.85 22.80
CA VAL A 32 -23.63 8.53 22.92
C VAL A 32 -22.61 7.92 21.97
N LEU A 33 -22.47 6.58 21.97
CA LEU A 33 -21.54 5.86 21.08
C LEU A 33 -21.87 6.09 19.61
N THR A 34 -23.15 6.13 19.24
CA THR A 34 -23.59 6.45 17.87
C THR A 34 -23.19 7.87 17.47
N ARG A 35 -23.35 8.85 18.37
CA ARG A 35 -22.94 10.23 18.12
C ARG A 35 -21.43 10.36 18.00
N LEU A 36 -20.68 9.66 18.86
CA LEU A 36 -19.22 9.60 18.81
C LEU A 36 -18.76 8.96 17.50
N ALA A 37 -19.35 7.84 17.08
CA ALA A 37 -19.01 7.17 15.83
C ALA A 37 -19.23 8.09 14.61
N ARG A 38 -20.30 8.88 14.59
CA ARG A 38 -20.53 9.90 13.54
C ARG A 38 -19.47 11.00 13.56
N ALA A 39 -19.11 11.48 14.74
CA ALA A 39 -18.08 12.51 14.88
C ALA A 39 -16.71 11.99 14.42
N VAL A 40 -16.33 10.79 14.87
CA VAL A 40 -15.08 10.13 14.45
C VAL A 40 -15.09 9.88 12.95
N GLY A 41 -16.16 9.32 12.38
CA GLY A 41 -16.23 9.07 10.93
C GLY A 41 -16.14 10.34 10.07
N ALA A 42 -16.46 11.52 10.63
CA ALA A 42 -16.27 12.79 9.94
C ALA A 42 -14.87 13.39 10.11
N VAL A 43 -14.23 13.19 11.28
CA VAL A 43 -12.91 13.74 11.61
C VAL A 43 -11.77 12.85 11.13
N ASP A 44 -11.95 11.53 11.21
CA ASP A 44 -10.99 10.49 10.87
C ASP A 44 -11.71 9.38 10.06
N PRO A 45 -12.06 9.66 8.78
CA PRO A 45 -12.68 8.67 7.92
C PRO A 45 -11.72 7.52 7.62
N VAL A 46 -12.25 6.30 7.51
CA VAL A 46 -11.45 5.14 7.10
C VAL A 46 -10.84 5.44 5.72
N PRO A 47 -9.50 5.38 5.57
CA PRO A 47 -8.86 5.66 4.30
C PRO A 47 -9.39 4.73 3.20
N GLU A 48 -9.60 5.29 2.01
CA GLU A 48 -10.03 4.51 0.85
C GLU A 48 -9.06 3.35 0.58
N GLY A 49 -9.63 2.19 0.27
CA GLY A 49 -8.88 0.99 -0.05
C GLY A 49 -8.24 0.28 1.15
N LEU A 50 -8.51 0.70 2.41
CA LEU A 50 -7.88 0.10 3.60
C LEU A 50 -8.21 -1.39 3.75
N VAL A 51 -9.47 -1.77 3.49
CA VAL A 51 -9.92 -3.15 3.59
C VAL A 51 -9.16 -4.02 2.60
N GLU A 52 -9.05 -3.55 1.35
CA GLU A 52 -8.35 -4.23 0.27
C GLU A 52 -6.86 -4.35 0.57
N ARG A 53 -6.20 -3.29 1.09
CA ARG A 53 -4.80 -3.36 1.56
C ARG A 53 -4.64 -4.39 2.67
N SER A 54 -5.54 -4.41 3.63
CA SER A 54 -5.46 -5.29 4.79
C SER A 54 -5.62 -6.75 4.38
N LEU A 55 -6.61 -7.05 3.53
CA LEU A 55 -6.80 -8.39 2.98
C LEU A 55 -5.61 -8.82 2.15
N PHE A 56 -5.07 -7.94 1.29
CA PHE A 56 -3.89 -8.25 0.50
C PHE A 56 -2.66 -8.54 1.37
N ALA A 57 -2.41 -7.72 2.40
CA ALA A 57 -1.32 -7.94 3.34
C ALA A 57 -1.47 -9.26 4.11
N ILE A 58 -2.69 -9.63 4.52
CA ILE A 58 -2.97 -10.91 5.19
C ILE A 58 -2.70 -12.08 4.24
N THR A 59 -3.17 -12.00 2.99
CA THR A 59 -2.92 -13.05 1.98
C THR A 59 -1.43 -13.21 1.72
N LEU A 60 -0.69 -12.11 1.61
CA LEU A 60 0.76 -12.11 1.43
C LEU A 60 1.49 -12.71 2.64
N ALA A 61 1.07 -12.35 3.86
CA ALA A 61 1.63 -12.91 5.10
C ALA A 61 1.36 -14.44 5.22
N GLY A 62 0.26 -14.92 4.64
CA GLY A 62 -0.06 -16.35 4.54
C GLY A 62 0.87 -17.16 3.61
N LEU A 63 1.73 -16.51 2.82
CA LEU A 63 2.70 -17.19 1.94
C LEU A 63 3.96 -17.66 2.69
N GLU A 64 4.05 -17.44 4.00
CA GLU A 64 5.20 -17.80 4.86
C GLU A 64 6.54 -17.30 4.32
N ALA A 65 6.53 -16.18 3.59
CA ALA A 65 7.72 -15.55 3.03
C ALA A 65 8.29 -14.52 4.00
N GLU A 66 9.62 -14.46 4.12
CA GLU A 66 10.31 -13.48 4.95
C GLU A 66 10.25 -12.08 4.29
N LEU A 67 10.05 -11.02 5.07
CA LEU A 67 9.83 -9.67 4.53
C LEU A 67 11.17 -8.94 4.30
N MET A 68 11.34 -8.37 3.11
CA MET A 68 12.47 -7.50 2.81
C MET A 68 12.27 -6.08 3.34
N GLU A 69 13.36 -5.39 3.68
CA GLU A 69 13.35 -3.96 3.96
C GLU A 69 13.47 -3.16 2.65
N ALA A 70 12.70 -2.07 2.49
CA ALA A 70 12.66 -1.27 1.27
C ALA A 70 13.33 0.10 1.44
N VAL A 71 14.25 0.44 0.55
CA VAL A 71 14.87 1.77 0.42
C VAL A 71 14.48 2.37 -0.92
N TYR A 72 13.80 3.52 -0.87
CA TYR A 72 13.33 4.24 -2.06
C TYR A 72 14.39 5.23 -2.53
N LEU A 73 14.82 5.12 -3.79
CA LEU A 73 15.74 6.04 -4.44
C LEU A 73 15.01 6.73 -5.59
N ASP A 74 14.56 7.96 -5.34
CA ASP A 74 14.06 8.84 -6.40
C ASP A 74 15.30 9.40 -7.13
N ALA A 75 15.67 8.76 -8.23
CA ALA A 75 16.76 9.24 -9.08
C ALA A 75 16.19 10.15 -10.18
N PRO A 76 16.52 11.46 -10.21
CA PRO A 76 16.36 12.21 -11.43
C PRO A 76 17.35 11.62 -12.43
N PHE A 77 16.87 10.90 -13.45
CA PHE A 77 17.70 10.39 -14.54
C PHE A 77 18.15 11.54 -15.47
N ALA A 78 18.89 12.51 -14.92
CA ALA A 78 19.66 13.47 -15.68
C ALA A 78 20.97 12.80 -16.12
N GLY A 79 20.86 12.01 -17.20
CA GLY A 79 22.01 11.54 -17.97
C GLY A 79 22.53 10.17 -17.58
N VAL A 80 22.30 9.18 -18.44
CA VAL A 80 23.34 8.44 -19.18
C VAL A 80 22.64 7.53 -20.20
N ARG A 81 22.83 7.88 -21.48
CA ARG A 81 22.58 7.12 -22.74
C ARG A 81 21.14 6.76 -23.14
N GLY A 82 20.49 7.74 -23.77
CA GLY A 82 19.39 7.53 -24.72
C GLY A 82 19.13 8.74 -25.63
N ALA A 83 20.13 9.60 -25.87
CA ALA A 83 20.02 10.83 -26.67
C ALA A 83 19.85 10.60 -28.19
N ALA A 84 19.19 9.51 -28.60
CA ALA A 84 18.93 9.18 -30.00
C ALA A 84 17.47 8.79 -30.31
N ALA A 85 16.54 8.93 -29.37
CA ALA A 85 15.09 8.82 -29.65
C ALA A 85 14.29 10.08 -29.22
N ALA A 86 14.98 11.16 -28.84
CA ALA A 86 14.36 12.45 -28.56
C ALA A 86 14.01 13.19 -29.86
N ALA A 87 13.06 12.67 -30.63
CA ALA A 87 12.37 13.44 -31.67
C ALA A 87 11.06 12.74 -32.06
N ARG A 88 9.99 13.00 -31.30
CA ARG A 88 8.70 13.58 -31.77
C ARG A 88 7.60 13.38 -30.73
N ALA A 89 6.92 14.50 -30.41
CA ALA A 89 5.55 14.66 -29.89
C ALA A 89 5.19 13.84 -28.62
N ASP A 90 4.71 14.39 -27.51
CA ASP A 90 3.77 15.49 -27.29
C ASP A 90 3.92 15.94 -25.81
N ASP A 91 3.27 17.04 -25.42
CA ASP A 91 3.40 17.77 -24.14
C ASP A 91 3.00 16.97 -22.87
N THR A 92 3.83 16.00 -22.45
CA THR A 92 3.71 15.34 -21.14
C THR A 92 5.12 15.10 -20.59
N ALA A 93 5.42 15.71 -19.44
CA ALA A 93 6.70 15.51 -18.75
C ALA A 93 7.02 14.00 -18.67
N PRO A 94 8.26 13.57 -18.99
CA PRO A 94 8.61 12.16 -18.92
C PRO A 94 8.39 11.67 -17.49
N ALA A 95 7.45 10.74 -17.30
CA ALA A 95 7.23 10.11 -16.01
C ALA A 95 8.54 9.42 -15.59
N GLU A 96 9.16 9.95 -14.54
CA GLU A 96 10.49 9.58 -14.11
C GLU A 96 10.52 8.11 -13.66
N ALA A 97 11.55 7.38 -14.07
CA ALA A 97 11.73 6.01 -13.62
C ALA A 97 12.08 5.99 -12.12
N LYS A 98 11.46 5.10 -11.36
CA LYS A 98 11.64 5.01 -9.90
C LYS A 98 12.40 3.75 -9.55
N THR A 99 13.48 3.86 -8.77
CA THR A 99 14.27 2.70 -8.34
C THR A 99 14.02 2.39 -6.86
N ILE A 100 13.80 1.13 -6.54
CA ILE A 100 13.56 0.66 -5.18
C ILE A 100 14.50 -0.50 -4.90
N THR A 101 15.26 -0.41 -3.81
CA THR A 101 16.13 -1.50 -3.36
C THR A 101 15.47 -2.21 -2.19
N PHE A 102 15.32 -3.52 -2.30
CA PHE A 102 14.84 -4.39 -1.23
C PHE A 102 15.98 -5.25 -0.72
N THR A 103 16.18 -5.26 0.59
CA THR A 103 17.27 -6.01 1.23
C THR A 103 16.73 -7.03 2.22
N HIS A 104 17.29 -8.24 2.14
CA HIS A 104 17.12 -9.33 3.09
C HIS A 104 18.48 -10.01 3.35
N ASP A 105 18.62 -10.72 4.47
CA ASP A 105 19.87 -11.34 4.91
C ASP A 105 20.52 -12.22 3.83
N SER A 106 19.71 -12.86 3.00
CA SER A 106 20.12 -13.82 1.97
C SER A 106 20.13 -13.25 0.54
N LEU A 107 19.47 -12.12 0.30
CA LEU A 107 19.17 -11.62 -1.04
C LEU A 107 18.86 -10.12 -1.02
N THR A 108 19.48 -9.37 -1.92
CA THR A 108 19.08 -8.00 -2.26
C THR A 108 18.43 -8.01 -3.64
N VAL A 109 17.24 -7.44 -3.77
CA VAL A 109 16.51 -7.29 -5.04
C VAL A 109 16.32 -5.80 -5.30
N MET A 110 16.81 -5.31 -6.43
CA MET A 110 16.54 -3.94 -6.86
C MET A 110 15.61 -3.96 -8.07
N ILE A 111 14.63 -3.07 -8.06
CA ILE A 111 13.70 -2.90 -9.18
C ILE A 111 13.70 -1.47 -9.67
N THR A 112 13.49 -1.31 -10.97
CA THR A 112 13.24 -0.04 -11.65
C THR A 112 11.85 -0.10 -12.26
N LEU A 113 11.01 0.85 -11.89
CA LEU A 113 9.69 1.07 -12.46
C LEU A 113 9.80 2.11 -13.56
N SER A 114 9.38 1.77 -14.77
CA SER A 114 9.37 2.69 -15.91
C SER A 114 8.01 2.72 -16.61
N PRO A 115 7.60 3.86 -17.20
CA PRO A 115 6.36 3.92 -17.96
C PRO A 115 6.38 2.96 -19.16
N SER A 116 5.28 2.25 -19.37
CA SER A 116 5.02 1.40 -20.54
C SER A 116 3.79 1.91 -21.30
N SER A 117 3.56 1.38 -22.50
CA SER A 117 2.46 1.83 -23.37
C SER A 117 1.09 1.60 -22.72
N GLY A 118 0.12 2.45 -23.07
CA GLY A 118 -1.26 2.33 -22.56
C GLY A 118 -1.42 2.60 -21.06
N GLY A 119 -0.54 3.41 -20.46
CA GLY A 119 -0.62 3.78 -19.04
C GLY A 119 -0.18 2.68 -18.07
N ARG A 120 0.50 1.64 -18.58
CA ARG A 120 1.07 0.54 -17.80
C ARG A 120 2.47 0.86 -17.32
N VAL A 121 3.03 -0.02 -16.51
CA VAL A 121 4.35 0.09 -15.91
C VAL A 121 5.16 -1.15 -16.27
N ARG A 122 6.39 -0.94 -16.71
CA ARG A 122 7.39 -1.99 -16.86
C ARG A 122 8.20 -2.06 -15.57
N ILE A 123 8.40 -3.28 -15.09
CA ILE A 123 9.21 -3.57 -13.91
C ILE A 123 10.45 -4.30 -14.40
N ASP A 124 11.62 -3.69 -14.24
CA ASP A 124 12.91 -4.34 -14.48
C ASP A 124 13.58 -4.61 -13.12
N GLY A 125 13.94 -5.86 -12.84
CA GLY A 125 14.51 -6.25 -11.57
C GLY A 125 15.84 -7.00 -11.71
N TRP A 126 16.68 -6.90 -10.69
CA TRP A 126 17.90 -7.70 -10.59
C TRP A 126 18.22 -8.03 -9.14
N ALA A 127 18.84 -9.20 -8.95
CA ALA A 127 19.25 -9.68 -7.64
C ALA A 127 20.76 -9.62 -7.42
N ALA A 128 21.15 -9.43 -6.17
CA ALA A 128 22.52 -9.55 -5.68
C ALA A 128 22.52 -10.40 -4.39
N PRO A 129 23.35 -11.46 -4.30
CA PRO A 129 24.20 -12.00 -5.36
C PRO A 129 23.37 -12.54 -6.55
N ALA A 130 24.00 -12.64 -7.73
CA ALA A 130 23.36 -13.22 -8.91
C ALA A 130 22.93 -14.66 -8.62
N ALA A 131 21.66 -14.96 -8.85
CA ALA A 131 21.05 -16.26 -8.61
C ALA A 131 19.86 -16.43 -9.56
N GLY A 132 19.56 -17.68 -9.92
CA GLY A 132 18.30 -18.01 -10.59
C GLY A 132 17.12 -17.80 -9.64
N LEU A 133 16.12 -17.05 -10.07
CA LEU A 133 14.95 -16.70 -9.28
C LEU A 133 13.66 -17.06 -10.00
N ASP A 134 12.70 -17.59 -9.26
CA ASP A 134 11.29 -17.59 -9.62
C ASP A 134 10.63 -16.38 -8.94
N VAL A 135 10.06 -15.49 -9.74
CA VAL A 135 9.50 -14.22 -9.28
C VAL A 135 8.00 -14.18 -9.56
N GLU A 136 7.23 -13.96 -8.50
CA GLU A 136 5.78 -13.81 -8.56
C GLU A 136 5.39 -12.37 -8.23
N LEU A 137 4.54 -11.78 -9.06
CA LEU A 137 3.95 -10.47 -8.82
C LEU A 137 2.50 -10.64 -8.36
N HIS A 138 2.27 -10.33 -7.09
CA HIS A 138 0.98 -10.38 -6.42
C HIS A 138 0.32 -9.01 -6.47
N ARG A 139 -0.97 -8.95 -6.82
CA ARG A 139 -1.77 -7.71 -6.92
C ARG A 139 -3.18 -7.96 -6.39
N PRO A 140 -3.85 -6.96 -5.77
CA PRO A 140 -5.21 -7.14 -5.27
C PRO A 140 -6.22 -7.43 -6.38
N GLY A 141 -7.05 -8.47 -6.19
CA GLY A 141 -8.23 -8.73 -7.03
C GLY A 141 -7.95 -9.24 -8.45
N VAL A 142 -6.71 -9.60 -8.76
CA VAL A 142 -6.29 -10.12 -10.08
C VAL A 142 -5.34 -11.30 -9.94
N ASP A 143 -5.18 -12.05 -11.02
CA ASP A 143 -4.27 -13.19 -11.05
C ASP A 143 -2.80 -12.77 -10.91
N MET A 144 -2.05 -13.64 -10.23
CA MET A 144 -0.61 -13.56 -10.06
C MET A 144 0.10 -13.67 -11.40
N LEU A 145 1.08 -12.80 -11.64
CA LEU A 145 1.98 -12.92 -12.79
C LEU A 145 3.28 -13.57 -12.34
N THR A 146 3.88 -14.39 -13.20
CA THR A 146 5.15 -15.06 -12.91
C THR A 146 6.18 -14.77 -13.99
N THR A 147 7.45 -14.71 -13.58
CA THR A 147 8.60 -14.64 -14.46
C THR A 147 9.78 -15.32 -13.78
N ALA A 148 10.81 -15.67 -14.55
CA ALA A 148 12.05 -16.21 -14.04
C ALA A 148 13.20 -15.26 -14.34
N SER A 149 14.22 -15.24 -13.50
CA SER A 149 15.44 -14.50 -13.80
C SER A 149 16.33 -15.24 -14.79
N ASP A 150 17.19 -14.49 -15.48
CA ASP A 150 18.31 -15.04 -16.23
C ASP A 150 19.48 -15.46 -15.31
N GLU A 151 20.58 -15.90 -15.92
CA GLU A 151 21.80 -16.34 -15.24
C GLU A 151 22.47 -15.22 -14.40
N ASP A 152 22.23 -13.97 -14.76
CA ASP A 152 22.73 -12.79 -14.04
C ASP A 152 21.78 -12.33 -12.93
N GLY A 153 20.67 -13.06 -12.72
CA GLY A 153 19.64 -12.73 -11.72
C GLY A 153 18.73 -11.57 -12.13
N ARG A 154 18.63 -11.25 -13.43
CA ARG A 154 17.76 -10.20 -13.95
C ARG A 154 16.43 -10.75 -14.40
N PHE A 155 15.35 -10.02 -14.16
CA PHE A 155 13.99 -10.38 -14.57
C PHE A 155 13.21 -9.14 -15.00
N ALA A 156 12.12 -9.33 -15.74
CA ALA A 156 11.27 -8.22 -16.15
C ALA A 156 9.78 -8.61 -16.24
N PHE A 157 8.92 -7.63 -15.99
CA PHE A 157 7.51 -7.64 -16.37
C PHE A 157 7.25 -6.47 -17.33
N ASP A 158 6.92 -6.75 -18.58
CA ASP A 158 6.91 -5.74 -19.65
C ASP A 158 5.77 -4.70 -19.54
N ALA A 159 4.60 -5.11 -19.04
CA ALA A 159 3.40 -4.28 -19.05
C ALA A 159 2.41 -4.69 -17.95
N VAL A 160 2.57 -4.09 -16.78
CA VAL A 160 1.72 -4.29 -15.60
C VAL A 160 0.77 -3.11 -15.43
N GLU A 161 -0.47 -3.38 -15.03
CA GLU A 161 -1.41 -2.33 -14.64
C GLU A 161 -0.93 -1.61 -13.37
N ARG A 162 -1.17 -0.30 -13.31
CA ARG A 162 -0.87 0.51 -12.12
C ARG A 162 -1.67 0.05 -10.92
N GLY A 163 -1.13 0.32 -9.75
CA GLY A 163 -1.76 -0.03 -8.48
C GLY A 163 -0.78 -0.70 -7.53
N ARG A 164 -1.33 -1.25 -6.45
CA ARG A 164 -0.56 -1.92 -5.40
C ARG A 164 -0.06 -3.27 -5.87
N ALA A 165 1.21 -3.55 -5.59
CA ALA A 165 1.81 -4.84 -5.88
C ALA A 165 2.83 -5.24 -4.81
N SER A 166 3.11 -6.53 -4.75
CA SER A 166 4.20 -7.11 -3.98
C SER A 166 4.88 -8.19 -4.81
N LEU A 167 6.20 -8.29 -4.71
CA LEU A 167 6.95 -9.39 -5.31
C LEU A 167 7.18 -10.46 -4.26
N VAL A 168 7.04 -11.73 -4.65
CA VAL A 168 7.52 -12.88 -3.91
C VAL A 168 8.60 -13.54 -4.75
N VAL A 169 9.78 -13.69 -4.17
CA VAL A 169 10.97 -14.18 -4.85
C VAL A 169 11.42 -15.46 -4.19
N ARG A 170 11.66 -16.49 -5.00
CA ARG A 170 12.21 -17.78 -4.57
C ARG A 170 13.45 -18.08 -5.38
N ARG A 171 14.51 -18.55 -4.73
CA ARG A 171 15.71 -18.99 -5.45
C ARG A 171 15.48 -20.38 -6.03
N THR A 172 15.85 -20.58 -7.29
CA THR A 172 15.68 -21.85 -8.01
C THR A 172 16.64 -22.94 -7.54
N ASP A 173 17.76 -22.54 -6.93
CA ASP A 173 18.73 -23.45 -6.31
C ASP A 173 18.28 -24.00 -4.94
N GLY A 174 17.09 -23.61 -4.47
CA GLY A 174 16.55 -23.99 -3.17
C GLY A 174 17.30 -23.37 -1.98
N GLY A 175 18.19 -22.40 -2.23
CA GLY A 175 18.91 -21.68 -1.20
C GLY A 175 18.02 -20.65 -0.51
N GLY A 176 17.70 -20.87 0.77
CA GLY A 176 16.88 -19.96 1.57
C GLY A 176 15.37 -20.10 1.31
N GLY A 177 14.57 -19.50 2.20
CA GLY A 177 13.11 -19.46 2.06
C GLY A 177 12.63 -18.47 1.01
N ALA A 178 11.32 -18.47 0.75
CA ALA A 178 10.70 -17.40 -0.04
C ALA A 178 10.83 -16.07 0.69
N VAL A 179 11.09 -15.00 -0.06
CA VAL A 179 11.19 -13.64 0.45
C VAL A 179 10.20 -12.75 -0.28
N SER A 180 9.53 -11.86 0.43
CA SER A 180 8.51 -10.95 -0.10
C SER A 180 8.94 -9.50 0.06
N THR A 181 8.65 -8.67 -0.93
CA THR A 181 8.82 -7.22 -0.80
C THR A 181 7.65 -6.64 0.01
N PRO A 182 7.82 -5.49 0.66
CA PRO A 182 6.67 -4.71 1.11
C PRO A 182 5.76 -4.34 -0.07
N ILE A 183 4.51 -3.98 0.25
CA ILE A 183 3.57 -3.50 -0.76
C ILE A 183 4.05 -2.16 -1.29
N ILE A 184 4.20 -2.05 -2.60
CA ILE A 184 4.58 -0.85 -3.33
C ILE A 184 3.47 -0.41 -4.28
N GLU A 185 3.53 0.85 -4.70
CA GLU A 185 2.68 1.40 -5.76
C GLU A 185 3.47 1.41 -7.09
N LEU A 186 2.86 0.87 -8.16
CA LEU A 186 3.41 0.82 -9.52
C LEU A 186 3.08 2.07 -10.33
#